data_AF-A0A349PPB9-F1
#
_entry.id   AF-A0A349PPB9-F1
#
_cell.length_a   1.000
_cell.length_b   1.000
_cell.length_c   1.000
_cell.angle_alpha   90.00
_cell.angle_beta   90.00
_cell.angle_gamma   90.00
#
_symmetry.space_group_name_H-M   'P 1'
#
loop_
_entity.id
_entity.type
_entity.pdbx_description
1 polymer ?
#
loop_
_entity_poly.entity_id
_entity_poly.type
_entity_poly.pdbx_seq_one_letter_code
_entity_poly.pdbx_strand_id
1 'polypeptide(L)'
;MDINEEIHKAFEIIKEGGIILYPTDTVWGIGCDATNTDAVAKIYKLKQRAETQSMICLMNGEKMIYNVFKDIPEVAWQIMDLSEKPTTLILDKP
;
A
#
# COMPACT_ATOMS: atom_id res chain seq x y z
N MET A 1 11.53 -2.29 -24.12
CA MET A 1 10.29 -2.17 -23.32
C MET A 1 10.50 -0.96 -22.44
N ASP A 2 9.65 0.07 -22.58
CA ASP A 2 9.75 1.29 -21.78
C ASP A 2 9.07 1.07 -20.43
N ILE A 3 9.80 1.31 -19.33
CA ILE A 3 9.29 1.17 -17.97
C ILE A 3 8.07 2.06 -17.72
N ASN A 4 8.01 3.24 -18.34
CA ASN A 4 6.91 4.19 -18.14
C ASN A 4 5.61 3.67 -18.77
N GLU A 5 5.70 3.00 -19.92
CA GLU A 5 4.54 2.37 -20.56
C GLU A 5 3.98 1.24 -19.68
N GLU A 6 4.85 0.42 -19.08
CA GLU A 6 4.43 -0.67 -18.20
C GLU A 6 3.84 -0.18 -16.88
N ILE A 7 4.41 0.89 -16.30
CA ILE A 7 3.84 1.57 -15.13
C ILE A 7 2.45 2.11 -15.47
N HIS A 8 2.27 2.72 -16.65
CA HIS A 8 0.98 3.26 -17.05
C HIS A 8 -0.07 2.15 -17.24
N LYS A 9 0.31 1.01 -17.85
CA LYS A 9 -0.56 -0.17 -17.94
C LYS A 9 -0.96 -0.69 -16.56
N ALA A 10 -0.01 -0.82 -15.64
CA ALA A 10 -0.28 -1.26 -14.28
C ALA A 10 -1.22 -0.29 -13.53
N PHE A 11 -1.07 1.01 -13.75
CA PHE A 11 -1.95 2.03 -13.21
C PHE A 11 -3.39 1.87 -13.71
N GLU A 12 -3.62 1.70 -15.02
CA GLU A 12 -4.98 1.52 -15.54
C GLU A 12 -5.63 0.24 -14.99
N ILE A 13 -4.86 -0.86 -14.83
CA ILE A 13 -5.36 -2.08 -14.17
C ILE A 13 -5.81 -1.80 -12.73
N ILE A 14 -5.01 -1.08 -11.92
CA ILE A 14 -5.39 -0.73 -10.55
C ILE A 14 -6.66 0.14 -10.54
N LYS A 15 -6.71 1.15 -11.41
CA LYS A 15 -7.82 2.10 -11.53
C LYS A 15 -9.14 1.44 -11.91
N GLU A 16 -9.10 0.37 -12.71
CA GLU A 16 -10.26 -0.47 -13.05
C GLU A 16 -10.64 -1.47 -11.94
N GLY A 17 -10.00 -1.40 -10.76
CA GLY A 17 -10.22 -2.29 -9.63
C GLY A 17 -9.55 -3.67 -9.80
N GLY A 18 -8.56 -3.76 -10.67
CA GLY A 18 -7.71 -4.93 -10.83
C GLY A 18 -6.67 -5.08 -9.71
N ILE A 19 -5.88 -6.14 -9.82
CA ILE A 19 -4.77 -6.44 -8.90
C ILE A 19 -3.50 -6.60 -9.72
N ILE A 20 -2.36 -6.18 -9.17
CA ILE A 20 -1.05 -6.30 -9.83
C ILE A 20 -0.07 -7.06 -8.94
N LEU A 21 0.93 -7.67 -9.59
CA LEU A 21 2.12 -8.21 -8.96
C LEU A 21 3.27 -7.23 -9.25
N TYR A 22 3.98 -6.78 -8.22
CA TYR A 22 5.05 -5.79 -8.36
C TYR A 22 6.25 -6.10 -7.47
N PRO A 23 7.48 -5.77 -7.91
CA PRO A 23 8.66 -5.94 -7.09
C PRO A 23 8.72 -4.87 -5.98
N THR A 24 9.30 -5.22 -4.84
CA THR A 24 9.71 -4.27 -3.80
C THR A 24 11.16 -4.57 -3.41
N ASP A 25 11.74 -3.72 -2.57
CA ASP A 25 13.05 -3.93 -1.95
C ASP A 25 13.06 -5.01 -0.85
N THR A 26 11.90 -5.55 -0.47
CA THR A 26 11.75 -6.65 0.50
C THR A 26 11.34 -7.96 -0.15
N VAL A 27 10.09 -8.05 -0.61
CA VAL A 27 9.49 -9.22 -1.26
C VAL A 27 8.53 -8.77 -2.37
N TRP A 28 8.14 -9.69 -3.26
CA TRP A 28 7.11 -9.39 -4.24
C TRP A 28 5.77 -9.07 -3.56
N GLY A 29 5.15 -7.97 -3.99
CA GLY A 29 3.86 -7.51 -3.51
C GLY A 29 2.74 -7.87 -4.48
N ILE A 30 1.59 -8.26 -3.93
CA ILE A 30 0.32 -8.31 -4.67
C ILE A 30 -0.52 -7.14 -4.14
N GLY A 31 -0.88 -6.21 -5.02
CA GLY A 31 -1.48 -4.94 -4.63
C GLY A 31 -2.66 -4.54 -5.49
N CYS A 32 -3.46 -3.63 -4.95
CA CYS A 32 -4.59 -2.98 -5.60
C CYS A 32 -4.77 -1.58 -5.00
N ASP A 33 -5.80 -0.86 -5.44
CA ASP A 33 -6.25 0.35 -4.75
C ASP A 33 -6.78 -0.02 -3.35
N ALA A 34 -6.12 0.49 -2.31
CA ALA A 34 -6.47 0.22 -0.92
C ALA A 34 -7.81 0.87 -0.49
N THR A 35 -8.30 1.86 -1.24
CA THR A 35 -9.59 2.51 -1.01
C THR A 35 -10.75 1.80 -1.71
N ASN A 36 -10.46 0.84 -2.59
CA ASN A 36 -11.45 0.05 -3.32
C ASN A 36 -11.69 -1.30 -2.61
N THR A 37 -12.80 -1.37 -1.86
CA THR A 37 -13.18 -2.57 -1.07
C THR A 37 -13.31 -3.84 -1.92
N ASP A 38 -13.80 -3.72 -3.16
CA ASP A 38 -13.96 -4.87 -4.06
C ASP A 38 -12.62 -5.40 -4.55
N ALA A 39 -11.67 -4.50 -4.82
CA ALA A 39 -10.30 -4.89 -5.20
C ALA A 39 -9.55 -5.53 -4.03
N VAL A 40 -9.72 -5.01 -2.81
CA VAL A 40 -9.19 -5.60 -1.57
C VAL A 40 -9.74 -7.01 -1.35
N ALA A 41 -11.04 -7.23 -1.54
CA ALA A 41 -11.67 -8.54 -1.42
C ALA A 41 -11.10 -9.55 -2.44
N LYS A 42 -10.74 -9.11 -3.65
CA LYS A 42 -10.05 -9.98 -4.64
C LYS A 42 -8.71 -10.47 -4.11
N ILE A 43 -7.94 -9.64 -3.41
CA ILE A 43 -6.65 -10.05 -2.82
C ILE A 43 -6.87 -11.07 -1.70
N TYR A 44 -7.81 -10.84 -0.78
CA TYR A 44 -8.13 -11.81 0.29
C TYR A 44 -8.52 -13.17 -0.30
N LYS A 45 -9.41 -13.16 -1.30
CA LYS A 45 -9.84 -14.37 -2.01
C LYS A 45 -8.68 -15.09 -2.70
N LEU A 46 -7.83 -14.35 -3.43
CA LEU A 46 -6.68 -14.91 -4.13
C LEU A 46 -5.69 -15.56 -3.16
N LYS A 47 -5.37 -14.89 -2.04
CA LYS A 47 -4.42 -15.36 -1.04
C LYS A 47 -5.00 -16.40 -0.08
N GLN A 48 -6.30 -16.70 -0.17
CA GLN A 48 -7.04 -17.55 0.77
C GLN A 48 -6.84 -17.09 2.22
N ARG A 49 -6.84 -15.77 2.42
CA ARG A 49 -6.52 -15.10 3.69
C ARG A 49 -7.82 -14.73 4.40
N ALA A 50 -7.88 -14.94 5.72
CA ALA A 50 -8.99 -14.44 6.52
C ALA A 50 -8.96 -12.91 6.61
N GLU A 51 -10.12 -12.25 6.57
CA GLU A 51 -10.23 -10.78 6.64
C GLU A 51 -9.69 -10.20 7.95
N THR A 52 -9.59 -11.01 9.01
CA THR A 52 -8.96 -10.62 10.29
C THR A 52 -7.46 -10.42 10.18
N GLN A 53 -6.83 -10.86 9.10
CA GLN A 53 -5.39 -10.70 8.90
C GLN A 53 -5.11 -9.44 8.07
N SER A 54 -4.80 -8.34 8.75
CA SER A 54 -4.52 -7.04 8.14
C SER A 54 -3.46 -7.09 7.02
N MET A 55 -3.56 -6.17 6.06
CA MET A 55 -2.56 -5.92 5.02
C MET A 55 -1.92 -4.55 5.24
N ILE A 56 -0.72 -4.35 4.69
CA ILE A 56 -0.06 -3.04 4.72
C ILE A 56 -0.60 -2.16 3.59
N CYS A 57 -0.69 -0.86 3.83
CA CYS A 57 -0.96 0.14 2.80
C CYS A 57 0.34 0.84 2.42
N LEU A 58 0.67 0.85 1.13
CA LEU A 58 1.80 1.62 0.62
C LEU A 58 1.33 3.05 0.33
N MET A 59 2.06 4.04 0.85
CA MET A 59 1.72 5.44 0.71
C MET A 59 2.85 6.22 0.03
N ASN A 60 2.48 7.11 -0.89
CA ASN A 60 3.46 7.96 -1.58
C ASN A 60 3.60 9.31 -0.86
N GLY A 61 4.41 9.30 0.21
CA GLY A 61 4.78 10.50 0.97
C GLY A 61 3.73 10.98 1.97
N GLU A 62 4.13 11.99 2.75
CA GLU A 62 3.40 12.46 3.94
C GLU A 62 1.97 12.93 3.64
N LYS A 63 1.75 13.56 2.49
CA LYS A 63 0.42 14.08 2.09
C LYS A 63 -0.64 12.99 2.08
N MET A 64 -0.27 11.77 1.69
CA MET A 64 -1.21 10.65 1.68
C MET A 64 -1.52 10.16 3.10
N ILE A 65 -0.54 10.24 4.02
CA ILE A 65 -0.74 9.88 5.42
C ILE A 65 -1.81 10.78 6.05
N TYR A 66 -1.76 12.09 5.79
CA TYR A 66 -2.77 13.05 6.28
C TYR A 66 -4.19 12.85 5.72
N ASN A 67 -4.35 12.13 4.60
CA ASN A 67 -5.67 11.78 4.09
C ASN A 67 -6.34 10.64 4.87
N VAL A 68 -5.55 9.90 5.66
CA VAL A 68 -5.99 8.75 6.45
C VAL A 68 -5.98 9.13 7.93
N PHE A 69 -4.83 9.55 8.45
CA PHE A 69 -4.66 9.84 9.87
C PHE A 69 -4.78 11.32 10.17
N LYS A 70 -5.64 11.68 11.16
CA LYS A 70 -5.79 13.07 11.63
C LYS A 70 -4.70 13.48 12.61
N ASP A 71 -4.34 12.58 13.52
CA ASP A 71 -3.40 12.82 14.60
C ASP A 71 -2.27 11.80 14.52
N ILE A 72 -1.08 12.25 14.12
CA ILE A 72 0.11 11.40 13.96
C ILE A 72 1.12 11.80 15.04
N PRO A 73 1.52 10.89 15.94
CA PRO A 73 2.50 11.20 16.98
C PRO A 73 3.83 11.67 16.40
N GLU A 74 4.50 12.62 17.07
CA GLU A 74 5.81 13.13 16.63
C GLU A 74 6.85 12.01 16.45
N VAL A 75 6.83 11.01 17.34
CA VAL A 75 7.72 9.85 17.26
C VAL A 75 7.54 9.04 15.97
N ALA A 76 6.34 9.03 15.36
CA ALA A 76 6.13 8.35 14.09
C ALA A 76 6.86 9.06 12.94
N TRP A 77 6.84 10.40 12.93
CA TRP A 77 7.63 11.20 11.98
C TRP A 77 9.12 10.98 12.15
N GLN A 78 9.61 11.01 13.39
CA GLN A 78 11.01 10.74 13.70
C GLN A 78 11.45 9.34 13.24
N ILE A 79 10.60 8.32 13.43
CA ILE A 79 10.91 6.98 12.92
C ILE A 79 10.94 6.97 11.39
N MET A 80 9.99 7.61 10.70
CA MET A 80 9.99 7.67 9.23
C MET A 80 11.26 8.35 8.69
N ASP A 81 11.69 9.46 9.30
CA ASP A 81 12.85 10.23 8.86
C ASP A 81 14.20 9.54 9.15
N LEU A 82 14.29 8.82 10.27
CA LEU A 82 15.55 8.22 10.74
C LEU A 82 15.71 6.74 10.32
N SER A 83 14.68 6.13 9.75
CA SER A 83 14.75 4.72 9.36
C SER A 83 15.63 4.52 8.12
N GLU A 84 16.76 3.83 8.29
CA GLU A 84 17.66 3.46 7.18
C GLU A 84 17.26 2.13 6.49
N LYS A 85 16.22 1.45 6.99
CA LYS A 85 15.74 0.16 6.48
C LYS A 85 14.23 0.19 6.22
N PRO A 86 13.70 -0.68 5.35
CA PRO A 86 12.26 -0.78 5.10
C PRO A 86 11.50 -0.99 6.41
N THR A 87 10.68 0.00 6.77
CA THR A 87 10.00 0.08 8.07
C THR A 87 8.51 0.29 7.84
N THR A 88 7.69 -0.49 8.53
CA THR A 88 6.23 -0.36 8.51
C THR A 88 5.77 0.17 9.85
N LEU A 89 4.98 1.23 9.85
CA LEU A 89 4.37 1.78 11.06
C LEU A 89 2.94 1.29 11.22
N ILE A 90 2.58 0.96 12.45
CA ILE A 90 1.20 0.72 12.86
C ILE A 90 0.74 1.96 13.60
N LEU A 91 -0.27 2.62 13.04
CA LEU A 91 -0.85 3.84 13.59
C LEU A 91 -2.32 3.56 13.93
N ASP A 92 -2.78 4.14 15.03
CA ASP A 92 -4.17 4.05 15.46
C ASP A 92 -5.03 5.12 14.79
N LYS A 93 -6.34 4.85 14.70
CA LYS A 93 -7.37 5.80 14.22
C LYS A 93 -7.11 6.29 12.76
N PRO A 94 -7.09 5.36 11.79
CA PRO A 94 -7.05 5.68 10.36
C PRO A 94 -8.35 6.33 9.86
#